data_AF-A0AA43W2K6-F1
#
_entry.id   AF-A0AA43W2K6-F1
#
_cell.length_a   1.000
_cell.length_b   1.000
_cell.length_c   1.000
_cell.angle_alpha   90.00
_cell.angle_beta   90.00
_cell.angle_gamma   90.00
#
_symmetry.space_group_name_H-M   'P 1'
#
loop_
_entity.id
_entity.type
_entity.pdbx_description
1 polymer ?
#
loop_
_entity_poly.entity_id
_entity_poly.type
_entity_poly.pdbx_seq_one_letter_code
_entity_poly.pdbx_strand_id
1 'polypeptide(L)' 'MLATKQKRRKKTVIDGIVMRPVWTETFKNFKVGESKTFYRPDLTTTQARVIAARLNTSTNMKFSVSTGELEEYCIVKREV' A
#
# COMPACT_ATOMS: atom_id res chain seq x y z
N MET A 1 8.74 -21.59 -20.18
CA MET A 1 9.06 -20.50 -19.23
C MET A 1 7.95 -19.45 -19.33
N LEU A 2 7.09 -19.33 -18.32
CA LEU A 2 6.01 -18.32 -18.33
C LEU A 2 6.64 -16.94 -18.14
N ALA A 3 6.62 -16.12 -19.19
CA ALA A 3 6.91 -14.70 -19.09
C ALA A 3 5.78 -14.04 -18.28
N THR A 4 6.00 -13.82 -16.99
CA THR A 4 5.14 -12.99 -16.16
C THR A 4 5.21 -11.56 -16.68
N LYS A 5 4.21 -11.17 -17.50
CA LYS A 5 4.00 -9.77 -17.87
C LYS A 5 3.78 -8.96 -16.61
N GLN A 6 4.85 -8.32 -16.13
CA GLN A 6 4.83 -7.41 -15.00
C GLN A 6 3.90 -6.24 -15.38
N LYS A 7 2.66 -6.29 -14.90
CA LYS A 7 1.63 -5.26 -15.14
C LYS A 7 2.20 -3.93 -14.61
N ARG A 8 2.62 -3.05 -15.53
CA ARG A 8 3.17 -1.72 -15.21
C ARG A 8 2.18 -1.01 -14.29
N ARG A 9 2.59 -0.73 -13.06
CA ARG A 9 1.79 0.02 -12.06
C ARG A 9 1.42 1.38 -12.65
N LYS A 10 0.16 1.81 -12.43
CA LYS A 10 -0.35 3.11 -12.90
C LYS A 10 0.56 4.22 -12.39
N LYS A 11 1.02 5.04 -13.33
CA LYS A 11 1.91 6.19 -13.11
C LYS A 11 1.02 7.41 -12.93
N THR A 12 1.11 8.08 -11.79
CA THR A 12 0.48 9.38 -11.62
C THR A 12 1.41 10.42 -12.22
N VAL A 13 0.92 11.19 -13.19
CA VAL A 13 1.68 12.25 -13.86
C VAL A 13 1.25 13.58 -13.26
N ILE A 14 2.20 14.31 -12.67
CA ILE A 14 2.02 15.70 -12.22
C ILE A 14 3.05 16.52 -12.98
N ASP A 15 2.61 17.54 -13.73
CA ASP A 15 3.46 18.41 -14.55
C ASP A 15 4.44 17.68 -15.48
N GLY A 16 4.01 16.55 -16.05
CA GLY A 16 4.83 15.73 -16.95
C GLY A 16 5.83 14.80 -16.24
N ILE A 17 5.94 14.86 -14.91
CA ILE A 17 6.80 13.97 -14.11
C ILE A 17 6.01 12.75 -13.68
N VAL A 18 6.54 11.58 -14.01
CA VAL A 18 6.03 10.29 -13.52
C VAL A 18 6.47 10.12 -12.07
N MET A 19 5.53 10.28 -11.13
CA MET A 19 5.80 9.95 -9.73
C MET A 19 5.42 8.50 -9.43
N ARG A 20 6.26 7.84 -8.62
CA ARG A 20 5.98 6.51 -8.08
C ARG A 20 5.80 6.64 -6.57
N PRO A 21 4.63 6.28 -6.01
CA PRO A 21 4.45 6.32 -4.56
C PRO A 21 5.37 5.30 -3.89
N VAL A 22 6.13 5.76 -2.88
CA VAL A 22 6.99 4.93 -2.04
C VAL A 22 6.20 4.46 -0.82
N TRP A 23 5.32 3.49 -1.04
CA TRP A 23 4.35 3.03 -0.05
C TRP A 23 4.97 2.52 1.27
N THR A 24 6.17 1.94 1.22
CA THR A 24 6.87 1.47 2.41
C THR A 24 7.19 2.61 3.37
N GLU A 25 7.67 3.75 2.86
CA GLU A 25 7.93 4.94 3.69
C GLU A 25 6.63 5.59 4.14
N THR A 26 5.63 5.63 3.24
CA THR A 26 4.29 6.10 3.60
C THR A 26 3.74 5.35 4.81
N PHE A 27 3.88 4.03 4.87
CA PHE A 27 3.39 3.21 6.00
C PHE A 27 4.19 3.47 7.28
N LYS A 28 5.53 3.56 7.19
CA LYS A 28 6.39 3.86 8.35
C LYS A 28 6.03 5.18 9.04
N ASN A 29 5.50 6.14 8.29
CA ASN A 29 5.07 7.45 8.80
C ASN A 29 3.72 7.41 9.53
N PHE A 30 3.04 6.26 9.61
CA PHE A 30 1.79 6.16 10.35
C PHE A 30 2.06 6.24 11.85
N LYS A 31 1.21 6.97 12.57
CA LYS A 31 1.18 6.95 14.03
C LYS A 31 0.49 5.67 14.52
N VAL A 32 0.80 5.24 15.73
CA VAL A 32 0.11 4.10 16.36
C VAL A 32 -1.38 4.40 16.47
N GLY A 33 -2.23 3.47 16.04
CA GLY A 33 -3.68 3.64 15.96
C GLY A 33 -4.17 4.36 14.70
N GLU A 34 -3.29 4.96 13.89
CA GLU A 34 -3.68 5.67 12.67
C GLU A 34 -4.14 4.69 11.59
N SER A 35 -5.28 5.02 10.97
CA SER A 35 -5.85 4.30 9.84
C SER A 35 -5.96 5.23 8.64
N LYS A 36 -5.56 4.77 7.46
CA LYS A 36 -5.73 5.49 6.20
C LYS A 36 -6.42 4.62 5.18
N THR A 37 -7.31 5.26 4.42
CA THR A 37 -8.05 4.66 3.34
C THR A 37 -7.44 5.09 2.01
N PHE A 38 -7.15 4.13 1.15
CA PHE A 38 -6.59 4.32 -0.18
C PHE A 38 -7.54 3.77 -1.23
N TYR A 39 -7.67 4.48 -2.36
CA TYR A 39 -8.40 3.95 -3.50
C TYR A 39 -7.65 2.76 -4.10
N ARG A 40 -8.35 1.66 -4.39
CA ARG A 40 -7.77 0.41 -4.89
C ARG A 40 -6.96 0.55 -6.20
N PRO A 41 -7.32 1.45 -7.14
CA PRO A 41 -6.49 1.72 -8.31
C PRO A 41 -5.08 2.22 -8.00
N ASP A 42 -4.89 2.90 -6.86
CA ASP A 42 -3.61 3.47 -6.44
C ASP A 42 -2.80 2.47 -5.60
N LEU A 43 -3.49 1.78 -4.69
CA LEU A 43 -2.91 0.75 -3.83
C LEU A 43 -3.86 -0.44 -3.71
N THR A 44 -3.50 -1.56 -4.31
CA THR A 44 -4.32 -2.77 -4.19
C THR A 44 -4.14 -3.41 -2.82
N THR A 45 -5.19 -4.07 -2.31
CA THR A 45 -5.15 -4.78 -1.03
C THR A 45 -4.02 -5.80 -0.96
N THR A 46 -3.75 -6.53 -2.05
CA THR A 46 -2.64 -7.48 -2.12
C THR A 46 -1.29 -6.78 -1.98
N GLN A 47 -1.10 -5.63 -2.65
CA GLN A 47 0.13 -4.85 -2.53
C GLN A 47 0.32 -4.34 -1.10
N ALA A 48 -0.72 -3.75 -0.52
CA ALA A 48 -0.71 -3.28 0.87
C ALA A 48 -0.38 -4.41 1.85
N ARG A 49 -0.98 -5.61 1.70
CA ARG A 49 -0.68 -6.78 2.54
C ARG A 49 0.78 -7.21 2.45
N VAL A 50 1.36 -7.24 1.24
CA VAL A 50 2.78 -7.60 1.08
C VAL A 50 3.69 -6.59 1.76
N ILE A 51 3.39 -5.29 1.66
CA ILE A 51 4.16 -4.23 2.29
C ILE A 51 4.02 -4.30 3.81
N ALA A 52 2.79 -4.40 4.32
CA ALA A 52 2.49 -4.55 5.74
C ALA A 52 3.19 -5.79 6.33
N ALA A 53 3.12 -6.95 5.67
CA ALA A 53 3.78 -8.17 6.14
C ALA A 53 5.30 -7.99 6.24
N ARG A 54 5.94 -7.34 5.26
CA ARG A 54 7.37 -7.04 5.30
C ARG A 54 7.73 -6.09 6.44
N LEU A 55 6.94 -5.04 6.66
CA LEU A 55 7.18 -4.11 7.77
C LEU A 55 6.99 -4.80 9.12
N ASN A 56 5.97 -5.65 9.25
CA ASN A 56 5.70 -6.42 10.46
C ASN A 56 6.81 -7.42 10.81
N THR A 57 7.58 -7.90 9.81
CA THR A 57 8.71 -8.82 10.05
C THR A 57 10.05 -8.12 10.19
N SER A 58 10.27 -7.01 9.49
CA SER A 58 11.57 -6.31 9.46
C SER A 58 11.68 -5.17 10.47
N THR A 59 10.59 -4.81 11.14
CA THR A 59 10.54 -3.73 12.12
C THR A 59 9.68 -4.14 13.31
N ASN A 60 9.68 -3.34 14.39
CA ASN A 60 8.78 -3.54 15.52
C ASN A 60 7.39 -2.90 15.32
N MET A 61 7.03 -2.51 14.09
CA MET A 61 5.72 -1.95 13.77
C MET A 61 4.74 -3.07 13.43
N LYS A 62 3.45 -2.88 13.74
CA LYS A 62 2.39 -3.81 13.33
C LYS A 62 1.35 -3.08 12.49
N PHE A 63 1.06 -3.62 11.32
CA PHE A 63 0.04 -3.13 10.40
C PHE A 63 -1.02 -4.19 10.12
N SER A 64 -2.27 -3.77 10.04
CA SER A 64 -3.40 -4.54 9.53
C SER A 64 -3.91 -3.93 8.23
N VAL A 65 -4.44 -4.77 7.34
CA VAL A 65 -4.95 -4.34 6.02
C VAL A 65 -6.32 -4.96 5.79
N SER A 66 -7.33 -4.12 5.58
CA SER A 66 -8.71 -4.50 5.29
C SER A 66 -9.22 -3.82 4.01
N THR A 67 -10.42 -4.21 3.60
CA THR A 67 -11.13 -3.65 2.45
C THR A 67 -12.32 -2.82 2.93
N GLY A 68 -12.55 -1.66 2.31
CA GLY A 68 -13.73 -0.82 2.55
C GLY A 68 -14.87 -1.15 1.58
N GLU A 69 -15.86 -0.25 1.52
CA GLU A 69 -17.08 -0.37 0.69
C GLU A 69 -16.82 -1.02 -0.68
N LEU A 70 -17.55 -2.10 -0.95
CA LEU A 70 -17.53 -2.89 -2.20
C LEU A 70 -16.12 -3.23 -2.73
N GLU A 71 -15.13 -3.34 -1.82
CA GLU A 71 -13.72 -3.51 -2.15
C GLU A 71 -13.12 -2.41 -3.05
N GLU A 72 -13.72 -1.22 -3.10
CA GLU A 72 -13.19 -0.07 -3.83
C GLU A 72 -12.00 0.57 -3.12
N TYR A 73 -11.90 0.32 -1.81
CA TYR A 73 -10.89 0.89 -0.94
C TYR A 73 -10.03 -0.18 -0.26
N CYS A 74 -8.75 0.16 -0.07
CA CYS A 74 -7.82 -0.53 0.80
C CYS A 74 -7.60 0.33 2.05
N ILE A 75 -7.91 -0.24 3.22
CA ILE A 75 -7.71 0.43 4.50
C ILE A 75 -6.48 -0.20 5.14
N VAL A 76 -5.54 0.65 5.57
CA VAL A 76 -4.31 0.24 6.26
C VAL A 76 -4.31 0.91 7.61
N LYS A 77 -4.11 0.13 8.67
CA LYS A 77 -4.03 0.65 10.04
C LYS A 77 -2.74 0.22 10.69
N ARG A 78 -2.11 1.12 11.44
CA ARG A 78 -0.99 0.79 12.32
C ARG A 78 -1.55 0.43 13.71
N GLU A 79 -1.27 -0.78 14.17
CA GLU A 79 -1.68 -1.30 15.47
C GLU A 79 -0.66 -0.98 16.58
N VAL A 80 0.65 -1.09 16.27
CA VAL A 80 1.78 -0.86 17.19
C VAL A 80 2.94 -0.19 16.45
#